data_AF-A0A371Y6H8-F1
#
_entry.id   AF-A0A371Y6H8-F1
#
_cell.length_a   1.000
_cell.length_b   1.000
_cell.length_c   1.000
_cell.angle_alpha   90.00
_cell.angle_beta   90.00
_cell.angle_gamma   90.00
#
_symmetry.space_group_name_H-M   'P 1'
#
loop_
_entity.id
_entity.type
_entity.pdbx_description
1 polymer ?
#
loop_
_entity_poly.entity_id
_entity_poly.type
_entity_poly.pdbx_seq_one_letter_code
_entity_poly.pdbx_strand_id
1 'polypeptide(L)'
;MNAAHPSGSDREEAQKVSRLLPEAPEWDLPRGRHRHHKDILMQQIDRDHESVAATTPPRGEASTATTPLRRRLLRPAVAVPVAALALTGALAATLTFSDDHGATPVAQAPAPDGGATVLLNQIADASLRTDTAPVKDGQYVYVRSTVRSNEGTFAGPVELGAPHRRDVWMAQTSKPVKTLGTMRETGKGVPMSGQRLPYGSTDALAPGLERPTYAWLASLPTEPDKLLDELYTGTRTTGRESKDQAVFEKIGSLLDETVMPPENAAALYKAVARIPGIKRIPDAADAAGRHGVGISRQDARSAVRSEWIFDSESLTYLGSRSYLDKDGKGMKLAGTNAILRRTVVDKSGAMPADTTADS
;
A
#
# COMPACT_ATOMS: atom_id res chain seq x y z
N MET A 1 1.29 26.56 49.12
CA MET A 1 2.39 26.65 48.15
C MET A 1 1.77 27.00 46.80
N ASN A 2 1.67 28.29 46.49
CA ASN A 2 1.02 28.81 45.28
C ASN A 2 2.09 29.16 44.25
N ALA A 3 2.00 28.59 43.06
CA ALA A 3 2.79 29.00 41.91
C ALA A 3 2.24 30.32 41.36
N ALA A 4 3.09 31.34 41.31
CA ALA A 4 2.76 32.67 40.79
C ALA A 4 2.67 32.65 39.25
N HIS A 5 1.65 33.32 38.71
CA HIS A 5 1.54 33.63 37.29
C HIS A 5 2.57 34.71 36.90
N PRO A 6 3.21 34.62 35.73
CA PRO A 6 4.15 35.65 35.27
C PRO A 6 3.42 36.96 34.95
N SER A 7 4.02 38.07 35.37
CA SER A 7 3.50 39.44 35.18
C SER A 7 3.58 39.90 33.73
N GLY A 8 2.75 40.89 33.37
CA GLY A 8 2.63 41.42 32.00
C GLY A 8 3.93 41.93 31.36
N SER A 9 4.94 42.30 32.15
CA SER A 9 6.28 42.71 31.68
C SER A 9 7.02 41.59 30.94
N ASP A 10 6.92 40.36 31.44
CA ASP A 10 7.69 39.22 30.94
C ASP A 10 7.15 38.74 29.59
N ARG A 11 5.85 39.01 29.34
CA ARG A 11 5.18 38.73 28.07
C ARG A 11 5.54 39.74 26.99
N GLU A 12 5.73 41.01 27.36
CA GLU A 12 6.16 42.05 26.42
C GLU A 12 7.64 41.93 26.06
N GLU A 13 8.50 41.53 27.00
CA GLU A 13 9.91 41.23 26.70
C GLU A 13 10.04 39.99 25.82
N ALA A 14 9.29 38.92 26.09
CA ALA A 14 9.26 37.74 25.22
C ALA A 14 8.80 38.07 23.78
N GLN A 15 7.84 38.98 23.61
CA GLN A 15 7.41 39.44 22.27
C GLN A 15 8.42 40.35 21.58
N LYS A 16 9.18 41.17 22.32
CA LYS A 16 10.28 41.97 21.76
C LYS A 16 11.44 41.08 21.29
N VAL A 17 11.80 40.07 22.05
CA VAL A 17 12.85 39.10 21.68
C VAL A 17 12.41 38.27 20.46
N SER A 18 11.13 37.90 20.38
CA SER A 18 10.60 37.14 19.23
C SER A 18 10.58 37.93 17.91
N ARG A 19 10.64 39.26 17.93
CA ARG A 19 10.72 40.13 16.73
C ARG A 19 12.15 40.45 16.30
N LEU A 20 13.15 40.13 17.14
CA LEU A 20 14.57 40.31 16.86
C LEU A 20 15.26 39.02 16.38
N LEU A 21 14.56 37.88 16.47
CA LEU A 21 14.98 36.63 15.86
C LEU A 21 14.62 36.68 14.37
N PRO A 22 15.55 36.38 13.45
CA PRO A 22 15.18 36.18 12.05
C PRO A 22 14.10 35.09 11.98
N GLU A 23 13.12 35.23 11.09
CA GLU A 23 12.16 34.16 10.82
C GLU A 23 12.96 32.87 10.61
N ALA A 24 12.71 31.88 11.48
CA ALA A 24 13.33 30.58 11.36
C ALA A 24 13.01 30.09 9.95
N PRO A 25 14.01 29.76 9.11
CA PRO A 25 13.73 29.26 7.78
C PRO A 25 12.81 28.06 7.93
N GLU A 26 11.66 28.09 7.27
CA GLU A 26 10.84 26.90 7.08
C GLU A 26 11.78 25.78 6.63
N TRP A 27 11.85 24.75 7.46
CA TRP A 27 12.80 23.66 7.26
C TRP A 27 12.33 22.83 6.07
N ASP A 28 12.64 23.27 4.85
CA ASP A 28 12.38 22.52 3.63
C ASP A 28 13.38 21.37 3.58
N LEU A 29 12.99 20.25 4.19
CA LEU A 29 13.85 19.09 4.35
C LEU A 29 14.05 18.35 2.99
N PRO A 30 15.20 17.70 2.76
CA PRO A 30 15.54 17.10 1.47
C PRO A 30 14.56 16.01 0.98
N ARG A 31 14.21 16.07 -0.31
CA ARG A 31 13.10 15.37 -1.00
C ARG A 31 13.43 13.93 -1.44
N GLY A 32 14.05 13.15 -0.55
CA GLY A 32 14.39 11.74 -0.75
C GLY A 32 13.28 10.72 -0.43
N ARG A 33 12.11 11.19 0.01
CA ARG A 33 11.25 10.49 0.99
C ARG A 33 9.90 9.98 0.46
N HIS A 34 9.73 9.77 -0.85
CA HIS A 34 8.38 9.52 -1.39
C HIS A 34 7.69 8.24 -0.89
N ARG A 35 8.39 7.12 -0.67
CA ARG A 35 7.78 5.91 -0.08
C ARG A 35 7.52 6.04 1.42
N HIS A 36 8.49 6.53 2.19
CA HIS A 36 8.32 6.75 3.62
C HIS A 36 7.21 7.78 3.92
N HIS A 37 7.05 8.79 3.06
CA HIS A 37 5.96 9.76 3.19
C HIS A 37 4.62 9.19 2.74
N LYS A 38 4.57 8.29 1.74
CA LYS A 38 3.37 7.50 1.46
C LYS A 38 2.98 6.70 2.70
N ASP A 39 3.90 5.95 3.30
CA ASP A 39 3.59 5.12 4.48
C ASP A 39 3.14 5.95 5.70
N ILE A 40 3.76 7.12 5.94
CA ILE A 40 3.32 8.08 6.97
C ILE A 40 1.97 8.71 6.62
N LEU A 41 1.72 9.02 5.35
CA LEU A 41 0.45 9.56 4.87
C LEU A 41 -0.67 8.54 5.07
N MET A 42 -0.44 7.28 4.70
CA MET A 42 -1.39 6.19 4.92
C MET A 42 -1.67 6.02 6.42
N GLN A 43 -0.62 6.06 7.26
CA GLN A 43 -0.72 5.98 8.71
C GLN A 43 -1.61 7.06 9.34
N GLN A 44 -1.54 8.31 8.87
CA GLN A 44 -2.41 9.35 9.42
C GLN A 44 -3.84 9.20 8.90
N ILE A 45 -4.06 8.93 7.62
CA ILE A 45 -5.43 8.87 7.08
C ILE A 45 -6.26 7.83 7.81
N ASP A 46 -5.69 6.66 8.10
CA ASP A 46 -6.37 5.64 8.91
C ASP A 46 -6.75 6.16 10.32
N ARG A 47 -5.92 7.02 10.93
CA ARG A 47 -6.14 7.67 12.23
C ARG A 47 -7.19 8.79 12.14
N ASP A 48 -7.21 9.58 11.08
CA ASP A 48 -8.20 10.65 10.92
C ASP A 48 -9.60 10.06 10.68
N HIS A 49 -9.70 8.93 9.98
CA HIS A 49 -10.93 8.13 9.90
C HIS A 49 -11.38 7.57 11.27
N GLU A 50 -10.48 7.43 12.26
CA GLU A 50 -10.88 7.14 13.66
C GLU A 50 -11.61 8.33 14.27
N SER A 51 -11.06 9.53 14.11
CA SER A 51 -11.63 10.75 14.69
C SER A 51 -13.02 11.06 14.12
N VAL A 52 -13.23 10.90 12.81
CA VAL A 52 -14.52 11.16 12.17
C VAL A 52 -15.56 10.09 12.54
N ALA A 53 -15.17 8.81 12.60
CA ALA A 53 -16.07 7.73 13.02
C ALA A 53 -16.45 7.82 14.51
N ALA A 54 -15.53 8.26 15.37
CA ALA A 54 -15.79 8.45 16.80
C ALA A 54 -16.61 9.71 17.13
N THR A 55 -16.71 10.66 16.20
CA THR A 55 -17.43 11.95 16.39
C THR A 55 -18.86 11.93 15.84
N THR A 56 -19.40 10.76 15.49
CA THR A 56 -20.84 10.63 15.19
C THR A 56 -21.60 10.23 16.46
N PRO A 57 -22.22 11.16 17.20
CA PRO A 57 -23.09 10.77 18.30
C PRO A 57 -24.32 10.04 17.73
N PRO A 58 -24.85 8.99 18.40
CA PRO A 58 -26.14 8.47 18.04
C PRO A 58 -27.17 9.58 18.21
N ARG A 59 -27.86 9.94 17.12
CA ARG A 59 -29.07 10.76 17.17
C ARG A 59 -30.16 9.90 17.85
N GLY A 60 -30.19 10.00 19.18
CA GLY A 60 -31.16 9.36 20.07
C GLY A 60 -31.78 10.42 20.96
N GLU A 61 -33.09 10.37 21.04
CA GLU A 61 -34.02 11.38 21.53
C GLU A 61 -33.79 11.85 22.97
N ALA A 62 -34.25 13.07 23.24
CA ALA A 62 -34.32 13.67 24.56
C ALA A 62 -35.13 12.81 25.54
N SER A 63 -34.58 12.53 26.71
CA SER A 63 -35.40 12.22 27.88
C SER A 63 -34.65 12.54 29.18
N THR A 64 -35.29 13.36 29.99
CA THR A 64 -34.87 13.82 31.32
C THR A 64 -34.74 12.65 32.29
N ALA A 65 -33.57 12.47 32.90
CA ALA A 65 -33.37 11.50 33.97
C ALA A 65 -33.73 12.11 35.33
N THR A 66 -34.78 11.58 35.96
CA THR A 66 -35.01 11.63 37.41
C THR A 66 -35.14 10.19 37.91
N THR A 67 -34.35 9.82 38.91
CA THR A 67 -34.46 8.57 39.70
C THR A 67 -34.92 9.00 41.12
N PRO A 68 -35.50 8.15 42.01
CA PRO A 68 -35.35 6.68 42.07
C PRO A 68 -36.47 5.80 42.70
N LEU A 69 -36.21 4.47 42.69
CA LEU A 69 -36.64 3.37 43.61
C LEU A 69 -38.10 2.87 43.65
N ARG A 70 -38.34 1.58 43.32
CA ARG A 70 -38.72 0.49 44.29
C ARG A 70 -38.99 -0.90 43.65
N ARG A 71 -38.69 -1.89 44.49
CA ARG A 71 -38.76 -3.37 44.50
C ARG A 71 -39.94 -4.15 43.84
N ARG A 72 -39.55 -5.36 43.37
CA ARG A 72 -40.08 -6.74 43.62
C ARG A 72 -41.09 -7.42 42.66
N LEU A 73 -40.64 -8.62 42.22
CA LEU A 73 -41.27 -9.97 42.19
C LEU A 73 -41.99 -10.53 40.94
N LEU A 74 -41.54 -11.76 40.62
CA LEU A 74 -42.24 -12.98 40.14
C LEU A 74 -42.66 -13.12 38.65
N ARG A 75 -42.16 -14.20 38.03
CA ARG A 75 -42.62 -14.89 36.79
C ARG A 75 -43.98 -15.61 37.04
N PRO A 76 -44.67 -16.34 36.12
CA PRO A 76 -44.38 -16.76 34.72
C PRO A 76 -45.59 -16.81 33.72
N ALA A 77 -45.33 -17.30 32.48
CA ALA A 77 -46.12 -18.30 31.70
C ALA A 77 -46.99 -17.90 30.47
N VAL A 78 -46.99 -18.85 29.50
CA VAL A 78 -47.96 -19.20 28.41
C VAL A 78 -47.82 -18.44 27.06
N ALA A 79 -47.23 -19.01 25.99
CA ALA A 79 -47.69 -19.97 24.93
C ALA A 79 -48.59 -19.35 23.81
N VAL A 80 -48.09 -19.15 22.56
CA VAL A 80 -48.22 -20.01 21.30
C VAL A 80 -49.48 -19.65 20.44
N PRO A 81 -49.61 -19.84 19.10
CA PRO A 81 -48.80 -19.59 17.87
C PRO A 81 -49.64 -18.95 16.68
N VAL A 82 -49.20 -19.14 15.41
CA VAL A 82 -49.92 -18.96 14.09
C VAL A 82 -49.86 -17.52 13.50
N ALA A 83 -49.54 -17.21 12.22
CA ALA A 83 -49.81 -17.90 10.95
C ALA A 83 -48.72 -17.64 9.88
N ALA A 84 -48.52 -18.64 9.02
CA ALA A 84 -47.78 -18.56 7.77
C ALA A 84 -48.57 -17.80 6.69
N LEU A 85 -47.87 -17.04 5.84
CA LEU A 85 -48.30 -16.72 4.48
C LEU A 85 -47.08 -16.82 3.56
N ALA A 86 -47.03 -17.93 2.82
CA ALA A 86 -46.19 -18.09 1.66
C ALA A 86 -46.80 -17.30 0.49
N LEU A 87 -46.00 -16.46 -0.17
CA LEU A 87 -46.31 -15.91 -1.48
C LEU A 87 -45.13 -16.24 -2.40
N THR A 88 -45.26 -17.36 -3.09
CA THR A 88 -44.52 -17.71 -4.30
C THR A 88 -44.97 -16.79 -5.43
N GLY A 89 -44.08 -15.93 -5.89
CA GLY A 89 -44.23 -15.18 -7.14
C GLY A 89 -43.16 -15.63 -8.14
N ALA A 90 -43.54 -16.51 -9.07
CA ALA A 90 -42.73 -16.86 -10.23
C ALA A 90 -42.72 -15.69 -11.21
N LEU A 91 -41.54 -15.13 -11.50
CA LEU A 91 -41.38 -14.17 -12.59
C LEU A 91 -40.89 -14.93 -13.83
N ALA A 92 -41.81 -15.18 -14.76
CA ALA A 92 -41.49 -15.57 -16.11
C ALA A 92 -40.96 -14.34 -16.86
N ALA A 93 -39.67 -14.34 -17.23
CA ALA A 93 -39.10 -13.33 -18.10
C ALA A 93 -39.18 -13.84 -19.55
N THR A 94 -40.11 -13.27 -20.31
CA THR A 94 -40.15 -13.34 -21.78
C THR A 94 -39.03 -12.46 -22.34
N LEU A 95 -38.09 -13.05 -23.06
CA LEU A 95 -37.06 -12.34 -23.82
C LEU A 95 -37.65 -11.78 -25.11
N THR A 96 -37.74 -10.46 -25.22
CA THR A 96 -37.86 -9.76 -26.50
C THR A 96 -36.55 -9.02 -26.75
N PHE A 97 -35.87 -9.36 -27.85
CA PHE A 97 -34.66 -8.69 -28.29
C PHE A 97 -35.01 -7.33 -28.91
N SER A 98 -34.43 -6.27 -28.37
CA SER A 98 -34.30 -4.98 -29.04
C SER A 98 -32.91 -4.44 -28.76
N ASP A 99 -32.12 -4.29 -29.82
CA ASP A 99 -30.88 -3.51 -29.85
C ASP A 99 -31.18 -2.06 -29.48
N ASP A 100 -30.57 -1.53 -28.42
CA ASP A 100 -29.96 -0.20 -28.48
C ASP A 100 -29.00 0.08 -27.29
N HIS A 101 -28.10 1.03 -27.52
CA HIS A 101 -26.92 1.37 -26.73
C HIS A 101 -27.21 1.79 -25.29
N GLY A 102 -26.52 1.17 -24.32
CA GLY A 102 -26.53 1.62 -22.92
C GLY A 102 -26.06 0.55 -21.93
N ALA A 103 -24.77 0.18 -21.97
CA ALA A 103 -24.20 -0.74 -20.99
C ALA A 103 -24.13 -0.07 -19.60
N THR A 104 -25.11 -0.36 -18.77
CA THR A 104 -25.02 -0.21 -17.31
C THR A 104 -24.03 -1.25 -16.78
N PRO A 105 -23.09 -0.88 -15.89
CA PRO A 105 -22.19 -1.87 -15.30
C PRO A 105 -22.99 -2.73 -14.34
N VAL A 106 -23.30 -3.95 -14.76
CA VAL A 106 -23.83 -4.99 -13.87
C VAL A 106 -22.74 -5.31 -12.86
N ALA A 107 -23.02 -5.09 -11.58
CA ALA A 107 -22.15 -5.50 -10.48
C ALA A 107 -21.92 -7.02 -10.59
N GLN A 108 -20.73 -7.42 -11.02
CA GLN A 108 -20.30 -8.81 -11.01
C GLN A 108 -20.28 -9.29 -9.56
N ALA A 109 -21.01 -10.37 -9.29
CA ALA A 109 -20.88 -11.13 -8.06
C ALA A 109 -19.40 -11.52 -7.85
N PRO A 110 -18.89 -11.54 -6.61
CA PRO A 110 -17.51 -11.93 -6.36
C PRO A 110 -17.28 -13.35 -6.89
N ALA A 111 -16.37 -13.48 -7.85
CA ALA A 111 -15.87 -14.79 -8.27
C ALA A 111 -15.28 -15.50 -7.04
N PRO A 112 -15.43 -16.82 -6.92
CA PRO A 112 -14.84 -17.56 -5.81
C PRO A 112 -13.33 -17.30 -5.74
N ASP A 113 -12.81 -17.10 -4.52
CA ASP A 113 -11.41 -16.76 -4.22
C ASP A 113 -10.37 -17.75 -4.80
N GLY A 114 -10.82 -18.93 -5.25
CA GLY A 114 -10.01 -19.92 -5.94
C GLY A 114 -9.31 -19.38 -7.20
N GLY A 115 -9.90 -18.42 -7.90
CA GLY A 115 -9.27 -17.83 -9.10
C GLY A 115 -7.96 -17.08 -8.80
N ALA A 116 -7.84 -16.46 -7.62
CA ALA A 116 -6.64 -15.74 -7.22
C ALA A 116 -5.54 -16.70 -6.73
N THR A 117 -5.94 -17.73 -5.97
CA THR A 117 -5.03 -18.79 -5.49
C THR A 117 -4.39 -19.53 -6.67
N VAL A 118 -5.20 -19.88 -7.69
CA VAL A 118 -4.70 -20.53 -8.91
C VAL A 118 -3.70 -19.63 -9.64
N LEU A 119 -4.03 -18.34 -9.81
CA LEU A 119 -3.12 -17.39 -10.47
C LEU A 119 -1.80 -17.24 -9.70
N LEU A 120 -1.83 -17.12 -8.37
CA LEU A 120 -0.61 -17.01 -7.56
C LEU A 120 0.27 -18.27 -7.65
N ASN A 121 -0.33 -19.47 -7.72
CA ASN A 121 0.42 -20.70 -7.95
C ASN A 121 1.07 -20.73 -9.34
N GLN A 122 0.37 -20.24 -10.38
CA GLN A 122 0.95 -20.12 -11.72
C GLN A 122 2.10 -19.11 -11.76
N ILE A 123 1.97 -17.96 -11.09
CA ILE A 123 3.04 -16.96 -10.96
C ILE A 123 4.24 -17.57 -10.21
N ALA A 124 3.99 -18.37 -9.16
CA ALA A 124 5.05 -19.06 -8.44
C ALA A 124 5.82 -20.04 -9.35
N ASP A 125 5.12 -20.84 -10.14
CA ASP A 125 5.74 -21.77 -11.08
C ASP A 125 6.50 -21.06 -12.21
N ALA A 126 5.98 -19.93 -12.70
CA ALA A 126 6.70 -19.08 -13.65
C ALA A 126 7.98 -18.49 -13.05
N SER A 127 7.94 -18.08 -11.79
CA SER A 127 9.09 -17.50 -11.07
C SER A 127 10.27 -18.47 -11.01
N LEU A 128 10.02 -19.77 -10.83
CA LEU A 128 11.06 -20.81 -10.81
C LEU A 128 11.82 -20.96 -12.14
N ARG A 129 11.25 -20.49 -13.25
CA ARG A 129 11.87 -20.56 -14.59
C ARG A 129 12.72 -19.34 -14.91
N THR A 130 12.77 -18.36 -14.01
CA THR A 130 13.53 -17.12 -14.23
C THR A 130 15.01 -17.39 -13.99
N ASP A 131 15.85 -17.11 -14.99
CA ASP A 131 17.30 -17.13 -14.83
C ASP A 131 17.75 -15.81 -14.20
N THR A 132 17.86 -15.81 -12.86
CA THR A 132 18.32 -14.66 -12.08
C THR A 132 19.70 -14.94 -11.53
N ALA A 133 20.71 -14.27 -12.09
CA ALA A 133 22.06 -14.33 -11.54
C ALA A 133 22.07 -13.80 -10.08
N PRO A 134 22.70 -14.53 -9.13
CA PRO A 134 22.81 -14.07 -7.76
C PRO A 134 23.49 -12.71 -7.66
N VAL A 135 22.94 -11.82 -6.82
CA VAL A 135 23.52 -10.50 -6.59
C VAL A 135 24.53 -10.55 -5.46
N LYS A 136 25.75 -10.09 -5.72
CA LYS A 136 26.88 -10.17 -4.78
C LYS A 136 26.91 -8.96 -3.85
N ASP A 137 27.57 -9.13 -2.71
CA ASP A 137 27.90 -8.03 -1.80
C ASP A 137 28.66 -6.92 -2.55
N GLY A 138 28.28 -5.66 -2.31
CA GLY A 138 28.87 -4.49 -2.98
C GLY A 138 28.31 -4.17 -4.37
N GLN A 139 27.50 -5.04 -4.98
CA GLN A 139 26.75 -4.72 -6.19
C GLN A 139 25.48 -3.92 -5.87
N TYR A 140 24.79 -3.48 -6.92
CA TYR A 140 23.56 -2.71 -6.85
C TYR A 140 22.47 -3.36 -7.68
N VAL A 141 21.25 -3.42 -7.13
CA VAL A 141 20.05 -3.69 -7.91
C VAL A 141 19.61 -2.38 -8.56
N TYR A 142 19.62 -2.35 -9.89
CA TYR A 142 19.10 -1.25 -10.69
C TYR A 142 17.67 -1.53 -11.11
N VAL A 143 16.77 -0.57 -10.84
CA VAL A 143 15.40 -0.61 -11.35
C VAL A 143 15.04 0.72 -12.01
N ARG A 144 14.53 0.63 -13.25
CA ARG A 144 13.89 1.73 -13.96
C ARG A 144 12.39 1.51 -13.95
N SER A 145 11.66 2.56 -13.62
CA SER A 145 10.20 2.56 -13.63
C SER A 145 9.61 3.84 -14.19
N THR A 146 8.38 3.76 -14.69
CA THR A 146 7.48 4.91 -14.80
C THR A 146 6.61 4.95 -13.56
N VAL A 147 6.46 6.11 -12.94
CA VAL A 147 5.69 6.28 -11.71
C VAL A 147 4.75 7.47 -11.82
N ARG A 148 3.61 7.37 -11.14
CA ARG A 148 2.73 8.48 -10.77
C ARG A 148 2.43 8.36 -9.29
N SER A 149 2.53 9.46 -8.57
CA SER A 149 2.28 9.51 -7.14
C SER A 149 1.30 10.62 -6.81
N ASN A 150 0.62 10.50 -5.69
CA ASN A 150 -0.16 11.59 -5.12
C ASN A 150 0.77 12.78 -4.80
N GLU A 151 0.48 13.93 -5.40
CA GLU A 151 1.11 15.23 -5.18
C GLU A 151 0.24 16.16 -4.32
N GLY A 152 -0.96 15.70 -3.94
CA GLY A 152 -1.88 16.45 -3.10
C GLY A 152 -1.31 16.71 -1.70
N THR A 153 -1.80 17.76 -1.07
CA THR A 153 -1.36 18.11 0.30
C THR A 153 -1.88 17.11 1.33
N PHE A 154 -1.25 17.13 2.50
CA PHE A 154 -1.61 16.24 3.60
C PHE A 154 -3.09 16.33 4.00
N ALA A 155 -3.73 17.50 3.95
CA ALA A 155 -5.16 17.66 4.22
C ALA A 155 -6.03 17.75 2.96
N GLY A 156 -5.42 17.86 1.78
CA GLY A 156 -6.11 18.03 0.50
C GLY A 156 -6.55 16.72 -0.15
N PRO A 157 -7.35 16.79 -1.24
CA PRO A 157 -7.75 15.60 -1.99
C PRO A 157 -6.52 14.89 -2.60
N VAL A 158 -6.73 13.65 -3.05
CA VAL A 158 -5.74 12.97 -3.90
C VAL A 158 -5.59 13.73 -5.21
N GLU A 159 -4.37 14.17 -5.51
CA GLU A 159 -4.00 14.85 -6.76
C GLU A 159 -2.90 14.02 -7.43
N LEU A 160 -3.25 13.21 -8.42
CA LEU A 160 -2.30 12.31 -9.03
C LEU A 160 -1.39 13.07 -10.01
N GLY A 161 -0.10 13.10 -9.71
CA GLY A 161 0.92 13.77 -10.49
C GLY A 161 1.08 13.27 -11.93
N ALA A 162 1.90 14.01 -12.68
CA ALA A 162 2.30 13.63 -14.03
C ALA A 162 3.18 12.36 -14.00
N PRO A 163 3.05 11.47 -15.00
CA PRO A 163 3.96 10.33 -15.13
C PRO A 163 5.39 10.83 -15.31
N HIS A 164 6.31 10.23 -14.55
CA HIS A 164 7.72 10.51 -14.63
C HIS A 164 8.55 9.23 -14.50
N ARG A 165 9.79 9.30 -14.97
CA ARG A 165 10.73 8.18 -14.88
C ARG A 165 11.44 8.22 -13.54
N ARG A 166 11.60 7.05 -12.93
CA ARG A 166 12.38 6.83 -11.71
C ARG A 166 13.41 5.73 -11.94
N ASP A 167 14.68 6.07 -11.73
CA ASP A 167 15.82 5.17 -11.75
C ASP A 167 16.31 5.01 -10.30
N VAL A 168 16.48 3.79 -9.81
CA VAL A 168 17.05 3.52 -8.47
C VAL A 168 18.20 2.51 -8.55
N TRP A 169 19.17 2.66 -7.66
CA TRP A 169 20.31 1.77 -7.46
C TRP A 169 20.40 1.38 -5.99
N MET A 170 19.87 0.23 -5.62
CA MET A 170 19.79 -0.25 -4.25
C MET A 170 21.03 -1.08 -3.89
N ALA A 171 21.79 -0.63 -2.89
CA ALA A 171 23.03 -1.27 -2.47
C ALA A 171 22.76 -2.64 -1.84
N GLN A 172 23.55 -3.65 -2.22
CA GLN A 172 23.40 -5.04 -1.76
C GLN A 172 24.41 -5.43 -0.68
N THR A 173 24.89 -4.45 0.09
CA THR A 173 25.87 -4.71 1.16
C THR A 173 25.24 -5.39 2.38
N SER A 174 25.95 -6.35 2.93
CA SER A 174 25.68 -7.06 4.18
C SER A 174 25.78 -6.17 5.42
N LYS A 175 26.53 -5.07 5.35
CA LYS A 175 26.75 -4.18 6.50
C LYS A 175 25.57 -3.22 6.69
N PRO A 176 25.27 -2.81 7.94
CA PRO A 176 24.32 -1.73 8.16
C PRO A 176 24.76 -0.43 7.49
N VAL A 177 23.86 0.25 6.79
CA VAL A 177 24.14 1.53 6.11
C VAL A 177 23.00 2.52 6.26
N LYS A 178 23.32 3.82 6.26
CA LYS A 178 22.34 4.92 6.20
C LYS A 178 21.93 5.25 4.76
N THR A 179 22.87 5.15 3.82
CA THR A 179 22.60 5.36 2.40
C THR A 179 22.28 4.03 1.74
N LEU A 180 20.99 3.72 1.65
CA LEU A 180 20.48 2.46 1.11
C LEU A 180 20.73 2.33 -0.40
N GLY A 181 20.88 3.45 -1.09
CA GLY A 181 21.11 3.49 -2.53
C GLY A 181 21.21 4.90 -3.08
N THR A 182 21.05 5.02 -4.39
CA THR A 182 20.80 6.31 -5.05
C THR A 182 19.55 6.23 -5.89
N MET A 183 18.93 7.37 -6.13
CA MET A 183 17.80 7.49 -7.04
C MET A 183 17.97 8.70 -7.94
N ARG A 184 17.33 8.65 -9.10
CA ARG A 184 17.22 9.76 -10.04
C ARG A 184 15.84 9.72 -10.65
N GLU A 185 15.12 10.82 -10.57
CA GLU A 185 13.82 10.98 -11.23
C GLU A 185 13.93 11.98 -12.37
N THR A 186 13.15 11.79 -13.42
CA THR A 186 13.14 12.68 -14.59
C THR A 186 11.73 12.77 -15.14
N GLY A 187 11.19 13.99 -15.20
CA GLY A 187 9.86 14.25 -15.75
C GLY A 187 9.35 15.64 -15.38
N LYS A 188 8.16 15.97 -15.88
CA LYS A 188 7.45 17.19 -15.52
C LYS A 188 7.04 17.12 -14.05
N GLY A 189 7.21 18.21 -13.30
CA GLY A 189 6.82 18.30 -11.89
C GLY A 189 7.81 17.67 -10.91
N VAL A 190 8.80 16.91 -11.38
CA VAL A 190 9.83 16.30 -10.54
C VAL A 190 10.79 17.37 -9.99
N PRO A 191 10.88 17.56 -8.66
CA PRO A 191 11.90 18.41 -8.06
C PRO A 191 13.30 17.85 -8.34
N MET A 192 14.27 18.73 -8.63
CA MET A 192 15.65 18.31 -8.95
C MET A 192 15.71 17.25 -10.07
N SER A 193 14.81 17.36 -11.06
CA SER A 193 14.72 16.47 -12.21
C SER A 193 16.08 16.24 -12.87
N GLY A 194 16.43 14.97 -13.07
CA GLY A 194 17.70 14.52 -13.64
C GLY A 194 18.85 14.43 -12.64
N GLN A 195 18.73 14.99 -11.44
CA GLN A 195 19.77 14.90 -10.41
C GLN A 195 19.75 13.54 -9.72
N ARG A 196 20.94 13.01 -9.43
CA ARG A 196 21.10 11.79 -8.65
C ARG A 196 21.17 12.14 -7.17
N LEU A 197 20.22 11.64 -6.40
CA LEU A 197 20.08 11.90 -4.97
C LEU A 197 20.35 10.63 -4.15
N PRO A 198 20.92 10.74 -2.95
CA PRO A 198 21.02 9.60 -2.04
C PRO A 198 19.62 9.14 -1.64
N TYR A 199 19.41 7.83 -1.66
CA TYR A 199 18.24 7.19 -1.08
C TYR A 199 18.65 6.61 0.27
N GLY A 200 18.15 7.18 1.37
CA GLY A 200 18.68 6.93 2.70
C GLY A 200 17.65 6.89 3.80
N SER A 201 18.08 6.39 4.95
CA SER A 201 17.36 6.35 6.22
C SER A 201 18.10 7.18 7.27
N THR A 202 17.36 7.61 8.30
CA THR A 202 17.94 8.35 9.44
C THR A 202 18.98 7.49 10.19
N ASP A 203 18.60 6.24 10.45
CA ASP A 203 19.43 5.25 11.15
C ASP A 203 20.10 4.29 10.17
N ALA A 204 21.20 3.68 10.59
CA ALA A 204 21.85 2.65 9.79
C ALA A 204 21.00 1.37 9.84
N LEU A 205 20.48 0.95 8.70
CA LEU A 205 19.65 -0.25 8.60
C LEU A 205 20.50 -1.43 8.19
N ALA A 206 20.40 -2.56 8.89
CA ALA A 206 20.95 -3.86 8.49
C ALA A 206 20.11 -4.47 7.33
N PRO A 207 20.58 -5.53 6.65
CA PRO A 207 19.72 -6.26 5.70
C PRO A 207 18.47 -6.77 6.41
N GLY A 208 17.29 -6.58 5.80
CA GLY A 208 16.03 -6.93 6.44
C GLY A 208 14.82 -6.39 5.69
N LEU A 209 13.65 -6.47 6.32
CA LEU A 209 12.37 -6.08 5.73
C LEU A 209 12.30 -4.60 5.29
N GLU A 210 12.99 -3.71 6.02
CA GLU A 210 13.08 -2.28 5.69
C GLU A 210 14.26 -1.95 4.74
N ARG A 211 15.14 -2.92 4.48
CA ARG A 211 16.26 -2.80 3.55
C ARG A 211 16.55 -4.17 2.92
N PRO A 212 15.70 -4.63 1.98
CA PRO A 212 15.84 -5.94 1.39
C PRO A 212 17.09 -6.00 0.54
N THR A 213 17.91 -7.03 0.76
CA THR A 213 19.02 -7.40 -0.12
C THR A 213 18.79 -8.80 -0.67
N TYR A 214 19.41 -9.13 -1.80
CA TYR A 214 19.34 -10.46 -2.40
C TYR A 214 19.77 -11.54 -1.41
N ALA A 215 20.87 -11.32 -0.69
CA ALA A 215 21.36 -12.27 0.32
C ALA A 215 20.38 -12.45 1.49
N TRP A 216 19.72 -11.38 1.94
CA TRP A 216 18.68 -11.50 2.96
C TRP A 216 17.44 -12.23 2.43
N LEU A 217 16.97 -11.89 1.23
CA LEU A 217 15.85 -12.58 0.58
C LEU A 217 16.14 -14.08 0.43
N ALA A 218 17.36 -14.44 0.01
CA ALA A 218 17.81 -15.83 -0.13
C ALA A 218 17.93 -16.57 1.19
N SER A 219 18.04 -15.87 2.32
CA SER A 219 18.09 -16.48 3.65
C SER A 219 16.71 -16.80 4.23
N LEU A 220 15.63 -16.25 3.63
CA LEU A 220 14.27 -16.50 4.08
C LEU A 220 13.86 -17.95 3.78
N PRO A 221 13.00 -18.57 4.61
CA PRO A 221 12.42 -19.87 4.32
C PRO A 221 11.72 -19.89 2.97
N THR A 222 11.87 -21.00 2.23
CA THR A 222 11.14 -21.25 0.97
C THR A 222 9.87 -22.08 1.18
N GLU A 223 9.60 -22.50 2.42
CA GLU A 223 8.34 -23.10 2.83
C GLU A 223 7.25 -22.02 3.00
N PRO A 224 6.14 -22.05 2.24
CA PRO A 224 5.19 -20.95 2.21
C PRO A 224 4.60 -20.56 3.58
N ASP A 225 4.29 -21.54 4.43
CA ASP A 225 3.75 -21.26 5.78
C ASP A 225 4.79 -20.61 6.69
N LYS A 226 6.02 -21.12 6.70
CA LYS A 226 7.10 -20.57 7.54
C LYS A 226 7.50 -19.17 7.08
N LEU A 227 7.56 -18.96 5.77
CA LEU A 227 7.81 -17.65 5.19
C LEU A 227 6.71 -16.66 5.58
N LEU A 228 5.45 -17.09 5.50
CA LEU A 228 4.33 -16.26 5.89
C LEU A 228 4.41 -15.90 7.38
N ASP A 229 4.64 -16.87 8.26
CA ASP A 229 4.79 -16.63 9.70
C ASP A 229 5.92 -15.63 10.02
N GLU A 230 7.05 -15.72 9.32
CA GLU A 230 8.16 -14.77 9.46
C GLU A 230 7.75 -13.36 9.02
N LEU A 231 7.04 -13.23 7.89
CA LEU A 231 6.54 -11.95 7.39
C LEU A 231 5.46 -11.35 8.31
N TYR A 232 4.57 -12.18 8.87
CA TYR A 232 3.63 -11.76 9.90
C TYR A 232 4.37 -11.27 11.14
N THR A 233 5.41 -11.97 11.59
CA THR A 233 6.17 -11.54 12.78
C THR A 233 6.90 -10.21 12.53
N GLY A 234 7.55 -10.06 11.38
CA GLY A 234 8.37 -8.89 11.04
C GLY A 234 7.58 -7.64 10.63
N THR A 235 6.36 -7.80 10.11
CA THR A 235 5.58 -6.66 9.59
C THR A 235 4.85 -5.92 10.70
N ARG A 236 4.96 -4.59 10.74
CA ARG A 236 4.16 -3.77 11.67
C ARG A 236 2.86 -3.35 10.99
N THR A 237 1.76 -3.38 11.73
CA THR A 237 0.49 -2.81 11.28
C THR A 237 0.52 -1.30 11.46
N THR A 238 -0.17 -0.61 10.56
CA THR A 238 -0.40 0.82 10.60
C THR A 238 -1.89 1.12 10.67
N GLY A 239 -2.27 2.09 11.51
CA GLY A 239 -3.68 2.42 11.69
C GLY A 239 -4.54 1.23 12.14
N ARG A 240 -5.69 1.03 11.46
CA ARG A 240 -6.66 -0.04 11.75
C ARG A 240 -6.65 -1.19 10.74
N GLU A 241 -5.63 -1.24 9.88
CA GLU A 241 -5.51 -2.32 8.92
C GLU A 241 -5.32 -3.67 9.64
N SER A 242 -5.91 -4.73 9.07
CA SER A 242 -5.59 -6.10 9.49
C SER A 242 -4.13 -6.41 9.26
N LYS A 243 -3.61 -7.33 10.09
CA LYS A 243 -2.25 -7.85 9.94
C LYS A 243 -1.98 -8.39 8.53
N ASP A 244 -2.94 -9.11 8.00
CA ASP A 244 -2.99 -9.60 6.63
C ASP A 244 -2.85 -8.49 5.58
N GLN A 245 -3.46 -7.31 5.77
CA GLN A 245 -3.31 -6.16 4.87
C GLN A 245 -1.88 -5.65 4.92
N ALA A 246 -1.35 -5.44 6.13
CA ALA A 246 0.00 -4.94 6.32
C ALA A 246 1.02 -5.88 5.67
N VAL A 247 0.86 -7.19 5.86
CA VAL A 247 1.73 -8.22 5.27
C VAL A 247 1.62 -8.23 3.75
N PHE A 248 0.41 -8.14 3.21
CA PHE A 248 0.22 -8.00 1.76
C PHE A 248 0.96 -6.77 1.24
N GLU A 249 0.69 -5.57 1.76
CA GLU A 249 1.37 -4.34 1.33
C GLU A 249 2.90 -4.43 1.44
N LYS A 250 3.39 -5.03 2.53
CA LYS A 250 4.82 -5.22 2.73
C LYS A 250 5.42 -6.14 1.68
N ILE A 251 4.78 -7.27 1.37
CA ILE A 251 5.22 -8.16 0.30
C ILE A 251 5.26 -7.41 -1.04
N GLY A 252 4.23 -6.63 -1.36
CA GLY A 252 4.18 -5.81 -2.57
C GLY A 252 5.38 -4.85 -2.68
N SER A 253 5.79 -4.24 -1.56
CA SER A 253 6.97 -3.36 -1.54
C SER A 253 8.28 -4.08 -1.86
N LEU A 254 8.39 -5.37 -1.51
CA LEU A 254 9.54 -6.20 -1.86
C LEU A 254 9.60 -6.45 -3.37
N LEU A 255 8.46 -6.47 -4.07
CA LEU A 255 8.41 -6.74 -5.50
C LEU A 255 8.92 -5.58 -6.36
N ASP A 256 8.94 -4.35 -5.86
CA ASP A 256 9.22 -3.16 -6.68
C ASP A 256 10.72 -3.02 -7.05
N GLU A 257 11.58 -2.93 -6.03
CA GLU A 257 12.98 -2.49 -6.17
C GLU A 257 14.00 -3.55 -5.76
N THR A 258 13.59 -4.82 -5.76
CA THR A 258 14.46 -5.97 -5.47
C THR A 258 14.62 -6.89 -6.66
N VAL A 259 15.65 -7.72 -6.60
CA VAL A 259 15.77 -8.93 -7.40
C VAL A 259 15.55 -10.08 -6.42
N MET A 260 14.49 -10.87 -6.63
CA MET A 260 14.22 -12.04 -5.78
C MET A 260 14.91 -13.27 -6.34
N PRO A 261 15.55 -14.10 -5.49
CA PRO A 261 15.92 -15.46 -5.86
C PRO A 261 14.68 -16.24 -6.35
N PRO A 262 14.77 -17.06 -7.40
CA PRO A 262 13.62 -17.74 -7.99
C PRO A 262 12.79 -18.58 -7.01
N GLU A 263 13.45 -19.33 -6.12
CA GLU A 263 12.78 -20.16 -5.11
C GLU A 263 12.04 -19.30 -4.07
N ASN A 264 12.65 -18.20 -3.62
CA ASN A 264 12.02 -17.28 -2.68
C ASN A 264 10.87 -16.50 -3.31
N ALA A 265 10.97 -16.15 -4.60
CA ALA A 265 9.85 -15.55 -5.34
C ALA A 265 8.65 -16.52 -5.39
N ALA A 266 8.90 -17.78 -5.76
CA ALA A 266 7.86 -18.80 -5.81
C ALA A 266 7.22 -19.05 -4.44
N ALA A 267 8.04 -19.16 -3.39
CA ALA A 267 7.58 -19.30 -2.01
C ALA A 267 6.71 -18.11 -1.56
N LEU A 268 7.13 -16.89 -1.91
CA LEU A 268 6.44 -15.66 -1.56
C LEU A 268 5.06 -15.56 -2.23
N TYR A 269 4.92 -15.90 -3.52
CA TYR A 269 3.60 -15.95 -4.15
C TYR A 269 2.70 -17.05 -3.59
N LYS A 270 3.26 -18.23 -3.26
CA LYS A 270 2.53 -19.30 -2.56
C LYS A 270 2.11 -18.89 -1.14
N ALA A 271 2.93 -18.08 -0.45
CA ALA A 271 2.60 -17.53 0.86
C ALA A 271 1.47 -16.50 0.76
N VAL A 272 1.49 -15.62 -0.26
CA VAL A 272 0.40 -14.66 -0.52
C VAL A 272 -0.91 -15.38 -0.77
N ALA A 273 -0.91 -16.53 -1.44
CA ALA A 273 -2.12 -17.32 -1.70
C ALA A 273 -2.82 -17.82 -0.42
N ARG A 274 -2.12 -17.83 0.71
CA ARG A 274 -2.65 -18.22 2.03
C ARG A 274 -3.20 -17.04 2.81
N ILE A 275 -2.97 -15.80 2.35
CA ILE A 275 -3.52 -14.61 2.98
C ILE A 275 -5.03 -14.53 2.68
N PRO A 276 -5.89 -14.42 3.70
CA PRO A 276 -7.33 -14.25 3.48
C PRO A 276 -7.67 -12.96 2.71
N GLY A 277 -8.69 -13.03 1.85
CA GLY A 277 -9.26 -11.87 1.17
C GLY A 277 -8.53 -11.42 -0.10
N ILE A 278 -7.65 -12.26 -0.64
CA ILE A 278 -6.96 -12.00 -1.91
C ILE A 278 -7.91 -12.20 -3.08
N LYS A 279 -7.93 -11.22 -3.99
CA LYS A 279 -8.80 -11.21 -5.17
C LYS A 279 -7.99 -11.10 -6.44
N ARG A 280 -8.42 -11.83 -7.47
CA ARG A 280 -7.93 -11.70 -8.84
C ARG A 280 -8.62 -10.52 -9.51
N ILE A 281 -7.84 -9.75 -10.25
CA ILE A 281 -8.31 -8.72 -11.17
C ILE A 281 -8.05 -9.24 -12.58
N PRO A 282 -9.08 -9.45 -13.42
CA PRO A 282 -8.89 -10.04 -14.75
C PRO A 282 -8.05 -9.17 -15.68
N ASP A 283 -8.14 -7.85 -15.56
CA ASP A 283 -7.42 -6.89 -16.38
C ASP A 283 -7.07 -5.64 -15.56
N ALA A 284 -5.79 -5.27 -15.57
CA ALA A 284 -5.26 -4.05 -14.96
C ALA A 284 -4.10 -3.52 -15.79
N ALA A 285 -4.01 -2.19 -15.94
CA ALA A 285 -2.92 -1.55 -16.67
C ALA A 285 -1.89 -0.90 -15.74
N ASP A 286 -0.59 -1.11 -15.98
CA ASP A 286 0.45 -0.44 -15.20
C ASP A 286 0.61 1.06 -15.57
N ALA A 287 1.56 1.76 -14.94
CA ALA A 287 1.82 3.17 -15.23
C ALA A 287 2.34 3.45 -16.67
N ALA A 288 2.78 2.41 -17.40
CA ALA A 288 3.18 2.49 -18.80
C ALA A 288 2.04 2.12 -19.77
N GLY A 289 0.86 1.78 -19.25
CA GLY A 289 -0.30 1.38 -20.05
C GLY A 289 -0.27 -0.09 -20.49
N ARG A 290 0.66 -0.91 -19.99
CA ARG A 290 0.69 -2.34 -20.29
C ARG A 290 -0.39 -3.05 -19.48
N HIS A 291 -1.22 -3.82 -20.16
CA HIS A 291 -2.30 -4.59 -19.54
C HIS A 291 -1.78 -5.95 -19.06
N GLY A 292 -2.37 -6.43 -17.98
CA GLY A 292 -2.01 -7.68 -17.33
C GLY A 292 -3.08 -8.17 -16.37
N VAL A 293 -2.83 -9.33 -15.77
CA VAL A 293 -3.68 -9.89 -14.71
C VAL A 293 -3.22 -9.35 -13.36
N GLY A 294 -4.18 -9.06 -12.48
CA GLY A 294 -3.91 -8.44 -11.19
C GLY A 294 -4.22 -9.32 -9.98
N ILE A 295 -3.53 -9.03 -8.88
CA ILE A 295 -3.83 -9.53 -7.54
C ILE A 295 -4.04 -8.34 -6.62
N SER A 296 -5.08 -8.38 -5.78
CA SER A 296 -5.39 -7.31 -4.83
C SER A 296 -5.83 -7.86 -3.49
N ARG A 297 -5.62 -7.07 -2.45
CA ARG A 297 -6.24 -7.28 -1.14
C ARG A 297 -6.83 -5.97 -0.65
N GLN A 298 -8.03 -6.04 -0.10
CA GLN A 298 -8.66 -4.90 0.54
C GLN A 298 -9.30 -5.34 1.85
N ASP A 299 -8.81 -4.77 2.94
CA ASP A 299 -9.52 -4.75 4.23
C ASP A 299 -10.55 -3.62 4.19
N ALA A 300 -11.80 -3.90 4.62
CA ALA A 300 -12.85 -2.89 4.71
C ALA A 300 -12.51 -1.74 5.68
N ARG A 301 -11.59 -1.97 6.63
CA ARG A 301 -11.11 -0.96 7.58
C ARG A 301 -9.89 -0.19 7.12
N SER A 302 -9.25 -0.61 6.02
CA SER A 302 -8.09 0.09 5.48
C SER A 302 -8.55 1.17 4.50
N ALA A 303 -8.00 2.37 4.63
CA ALA A 303 -8.14 3.41 3.63
C ALA A 303 -7.35 3.09 2.34
N VAL A 304 -6.61 1.98 2.31
CA VAL A 304 -5.66 1.63 1.26
C VAL A 304 -6.08 0.37 0.53
N ARG A 305 -5.86 0.36 -0.78
CA ARG A 305 -5.86 -0.87 -1.57
C ARG A 305 -4.70 -0.86 -2.54
N SER A 306 -3.87 -1.91 -2.51
CA SER A 306 -2.90 -2.16 -3.56
C SER A 306 -3.34 -3.26 -4.52
N GLU A 307 -2.94 -3.09 -5.77
CA GLU A 307 -3.11 -4.05 -6.85
C GLU A 307 -1.73 -4.30 -7.46
N TRP A 308 -1.33 -5.56 -7.57
CA TRP A 308 -0.12 -5.98 -8.26
C TRP A 308 -0.49 -6.49 -9.64
N ILE A 309 0.27 -6.08 -10.64
CA ILE A 309 -0.03 -6.33 -12.04
C ILE A 309 1.07 -7.22 -12.60
N PHE A 310 0.66 -8.31 -13.24
CA PHE A 310 1.53 -9.30 -13.85
C PHE A 310 1.20 -9.42 -15.33
N ASP A 311 2.23 -9.61 -16.14
CA ASP A 311 2.08 -9.88 -17.56
C ASP A 311 1.22 -11.14 -17.78
N SER A 312 0.25 -11.07 -18.69
CA SER A 312 -0.73 -12.15 -18.87
C SER A 312 -0.12 -13.45 -19.41
N GLU A 313 1.00 -13.36 -20.12
CA GLU A 313 1.65 -14.53 -20.75
C GLU A 313 2.81 -15.06 -19.91
N SER A 314 3.77 -14.18 -19.58
CA SER A 314 4.97 -14.53 -18.83
C SER A 314 4.77 -14.57 -17.32
N LEU A 315 3.67 -13.99 -16.81
CA LEU A 315 3.40 -13.81 -15.38
C LEU A 315 4.49 -13.03 -14.63
N THR A 316 5.29 -12.24 -15.36
CA THR A 316 6.30 -11.35 -14.79
C THR A 316 5.63 -10.14 -14.14
N TYR A 317 6.10 -9.73 -12.96
CA TYR A 317 5.60 -8.52 -12.30
C TYR A 317 5.87 -7.27 -13.14
N LEU A 318 4.79 -6.59 -13.55
CA LEU A 318 4.83 -5.37 -14.36
C LEU A 318 4.84 -4.11 -13.51
N GLY A 319 4.22 -4.14 -12.34
CA GLY A 319 4.09 -2.98 -11.46
C GLY A 319 2.86 -3.09 -10.56
N SER A 320 2.43 -1.96 -10.03
CA SER A 320 1.35 -1.88 -9.07
C SER A 320 0.55 -0.60 -9.19
N ARG A 321 -0.66 -0.65 -8.63
CA ARG A 321 -1.50 0.52 -8.34
C ARG A 321 -1.77 0.56 -6.86
N SER A 322 -1.87 1.76 -6.32
CA SER A 322 -2.37 1.99 -4.98
C SER A 322 -3.51 2.99 -5.01
N TYR A 323 -4.59 2.64 -4.34
CA TYR A 323 -5.76 3.45 -4.15
C TYR A 323 -5.85 3.90 -2.70
N LEU A 324 -6.48 5.05 -2.52
CA LEU A 324 -6.69 5.67 -1.23
C LEU A 324 -8.12 6.20 -1.14
N ASP A 325 -8.82 5.83 -0.07
CA ASP A 325 -10.07 6.45 0.33
C ASP A 325 -9.79 7.39 1.50
N LYS A 326 -9.58 8.67 1.18
CA LYS A 326 -9.23 9.70 2.16
C LYS A 326 -10.44 10.35 2.84
N ASP A 327 -11.58 10.37 2.14
CA ASP A 327 -12.75 11.16 2.53
C ASP A 327 -13.94 10.26 2.92
N GLY A 328 -13.76 8.93 2.88
CA GLY A 328 -14.84 7.94 3.02
C GLY A 328 -15.82 7.96 1.85
N LYS A 329 -15.41 8.54 0.72
CA LYS A 329 -16.23 8.71 -0.49
C LYS A 329 -15.90 7.67 -1.56
N GLY A 330 -15.00 6.74 -1.25
CA GLY A 330 -14.54 5.69 -2.14
C GLY A 330 -13.08 5.86 -2.57
N MET A 331 -12.53 4.73 -3.03
CA MET A 331 -11.14 4.58 -3.42
C MET A 331 -10.78 5.42 -4.66
N LYS A 332 -9.77 6.29 -4.53
CA LYS A 332 -9.18 7.07 -5.62
C LYS A 332 -7.77 6.58 -5.94
N LEU A 333 -7.38 6.56 -7.21
CA LEU A 333 -6.02 6.18 -7.60
C LEU A 333 -5.02 7.20 -7.04
N ALA A 334 -4.18 6.76 -6.11
CA ALA A 334 -3.20 7.59 -5.41
C ALA A 334 -1.76 7.30 -5.83
N GLY A 335 -1.52 6.20 -6.54
CA GLY A 335 -0.23 5.91 -7.12
C GLY A 335 -0.30 4.77 -8.12
N THR A 336 0.62 4.78 -9.07
CA THR A 336 0.84 3.67 -9.99
C THR A 336 2.30 3.62 -10.40
N ASN A 337 2.85 2.43 -10.58
CA ASN A 337 4.18 2.23 -11.14
C ASN A 337 4.16 1.18 -12.27
N ALA A 338 5.21 1.22 -13.08
CA ALA A 338 5.50 0.24 -14.10
C ALA A 338 7.01 -0.03 -14.08
N ILE A 339 7.41 -1.26 -13.80
CA ILE A 339 8.80 -1.72 -13.87
C ILE A 339 9.16 -1.91 -15.35
N LEU A 340 10.06 -1.07 -15.84
CA LEU A 340 10.52 -1.08 -17.24
C LEU A 340 11.79 -1.88 -17.41
N ARG A 341 12.67 -1.85 -16.40
CA ARG A 341 13.93 -2.60 -16.41
C ARG A 341 14.37 -2.92 -14.99
N ARG A 342 14.90 -4.13 -14.81
CA ARG A 342 15.52 -4.60 -13.58
C ARG A 342 16.79 -5.35 -13.93
N THR A 343 17.90 -5.03 -13.28
CA THR A 343 19.18 -5.73 -13.49
C THR A 343 20.15 -5.44 -12.36
N VAL A 344 21.34 -6.04 -12.42
CA VAL A 344 22.43 -5.87 -11.47
C VAL A 344 23.53 -5.03 -12.12
N VAL A 345 24.08 -4.09 -11.36
CA VAL A 345 25.23 -3.29 -11.79
C VAL A 345 26.29 -3.22 -10.70
N ASP A 346 27.55 -3.06 -11.08
CA ASP A 346 28.67 -3.08 -10.13
C ASP A 346 28.86 -1.74 -9.38
N LYS A 347 28.25 -0.66 -9.87
CA LYS A 347 28.41 0.68 -9.29
C LYS A 347 27.10 1.44 -9.26
N SER A 348 26.88 2.17 -8.16
CA SER A 348 25.75 3.09 -8.04
C SER A 348 25.77 4.12 -9.16
N GLY A 349 24.63 4.30 -9.84
CA GLY A 349 24.49 5.26 -10.92
C GLY A 349 24.99 4.78 -12.29
N ALA A 350 25.55 3.59 -12.40
CA ALA A 350 25.86 2.97 -13.69
C ALA A 350 24.56 2.68 -14.43
N MET A 351 24.46 3.10 -15.71
CA MET A 351 23.39 2.59 -16.56
C MET A 351 23.73 1.15 -16.93
N PRO A 352 22.74 0.25 -16.98
CA PRO A 352 22.94 -1.03 -17.64
C PRO A 352 23.36 -0.79 -19.09
N ALA A 353 24.21 -1.65 -19.64
CA ALA A 353 24.48 -1.62 -21.08
C ALA A 353 23.14 -1.67 -21.84
N ASP A 354 22.97 -0.86 -22.86
CA ASP A 354 21.83 -1.02 -23.75
C ASP A 354 21.98 -2.38 -24.41
N THR A 355 21.12 -3.32 -24.02
CA THR A 355 20.94 -4.53 -24.80
C THR A 355 20.17 -4.05 -26.01
N THR A 356 20.89 -3.67 -27.06
CA THR A 356 20.34 -3.69 -28.40
C THR A 356 19.86 -5.12 -28.61
N ALA A 357 18.56 -5.35 -28.43
CA ALA A 357 17.94 -6.54 -28.98
C ALA A 357 18.15 -6.39 -30.49
N ASP A 358 19.05 -7.20 -31.03
CA ASP A 358 19.23 -7.35 -32.46
C ASP A 358 17.88 -7.79 -33.06
N SER A 359 17.41 -6.92 -33.97
CA SER A 359 16.57 -7.16 -35.17
C SER A 359 15.26 -7.93 -35.03
#